data_AF-A0A661MS92-F1
#
_entry.id   AF-A0A661MS92-F1
#
_cell.length_a   1.000
_cell.length_b   1.000
_cell.length_c   1.000
_cell.angle_alpha   90.00
_cell.angle_beta   90.00
_cell.angle_gamma   90.00
#
_symmetry.space_group_name_H-M   'P 1'
#
loop_
_entity.id
_entity.type
_entity.pdbx_description
1 polymer ?
#
loop_
_entity_poly.entity_id
_entity_poly.type
_entity_poly.pdbx_seq_one_letter_code
_entity_poly.pdbx_strand_id
1 'polypeptide(L)'
;MAKAKAKSTKGKKRKQKRVVTSGIAHIQSTFNNTIVTITDLGGDVVSWSTAGTRGFKGSRKSTPFAAQLAAEDAARKAQDAGMKTIAIFVKGPCAGRESALRAFQNV
;
A
#
# COMPACT_ATOMS: atom_id res chain seq x y z
N MET A 1 -10.66 16.39 46.91
CA MET A 1 -9.66 16.24 45.82
C MET A 1 -9.73 14.79 45.35
N ALA A 2 -9.91 14.38 44.09
CA ALA A 2 -9.76 15.01 42.80
C ALA A 2 -10.76 14.36 41.79
N LYS A 3 -11.34 15.17 40.91
CA LYS A 3 -12.21 14.70 39.81
C LYS A 3 -11.34 14.10 38.69
N ALA A 4 -11.56 12.83 38.33
CA ALA A 4 -10.91 12.20 37.19
C ALA A 4 -11.47 12.80 35.88
N LYS A 5 -10.58 13.39 35.07
CA LYS A 5 -10.90 13.97 33.75
C LYS A 5 -11.27 12.86 32.75
N ALA A 6 -12.48 12.93 32.21
CA ALA A 6 -12.88 12.12 31.05
C ALA A 6 -12.04 12.50 29.82
N LYS A 7 -11.25 11.56 29.30
CA LYS A 7 -10.54 11.72 28.02
C LYS A 7 -11.57 11.68 26.89
N SER A 8 -11.85 12.84 26.30
CA SER A 8 -12.64 12.94 25.07
C SER A 8 -11.91 12.22 23.92
N THR A 9 -12.40 11.06 23.52
CA THR A 9 -12.03 10.40 22.28
C THR A 9 -12.57 11.25 21.12
N LYS A 10 -11.76 12.20 20.64
CA LYS A 10 -12.01 12.91 19.38
C LYS A 10 -12.14 11.86 18.28
N GLY A 11 -13.37 11.55 17.89
CA GLY A 11 -13.66 10.65 16.78
C GLY A 11 -12.92 11.17 15.55
N LYS A 12 -11.99 10.37 15.02
CA LYS A 12 -11.37 10.64 13.73
C LYS A 12 -12.51 10.81 12.73
N LYS A 13 -12.73 12.03 12.24
CA LYS A 13 -13.62 12.28 11.10
C LYS A 13 -13.25 11.26 10.03
N ARG A 14 -14.15 10.33 9.73
CA ARG A 14 -14.00 9.40 8.61
C ARG A 14 -13.81 10.28 7.38
N LYS A 15 -12.58 10.39 6.88
CA LYS A 15 -12.32 11.01 5.59
C LYS A 15 -13.25 10.29 4.61
N GLN A 16 -14.10 11.06 3.92
CA GLN A 16 -14.95 10.52 2.88
C GLN A 16 -14.09 9.63 1.98
N LYS A 17 -14.47 8.36 1.81
CA LYS A 17 -13.89 7.50 0.79
C LYS A 17 -14.22 8.16 -0.54
N ARG A 18 -13.28 8.93 -1.09
CA ARG A 18 -13.34 9.32 -2.49
C ARG A 18 -13.29 8.03 -3.28
N VAL A 19 -14.35 7.76 -4.03
CA VAL A 19 -14.41 6.61 -4.92
C VAL A 19 -13.56 6.99 -6.13
N VAL A 20 -12.31 6.53 -6.12
CA VAL A 20 -11.39 6.73 -7.22
C VAL A 20 -11.51 5.51 -8.11
N THR A 21 -12.01 5.67 -9.33
CA THR A 21 -12.22 4.57 -10.29
C THR A 21 -10.94 4.14 -11.00
N SER A 22 -10.04 5.09 -11.25
CA SER A 22 -8.80 4.88 -12.00
C SER A 22 -7.62 5.47 -11.23
N GLY A 23 -6.49 4.76 -11.20
CA GLY A 23 -5.32 5.21 -10.44
C GLY A 23 -4.00 4.71 -11.02
N ILE A 24 -2.92 5.02 -10.31
CA ILE A 24 -1.56 4.67 -10.69
C ILE A 24 -0.89 3.98 -9.51
N ALA A 25 -0.41 2.75 -9.73
CA ALA A 25 0.43 2.00 -8.80
C ALA A 25 1.91 2.23 -9.09
N HIS A 26 2.59 2.89 -8.16
CA HIS A 26 4.03 3.06 -8.16
C HIS A 26 4.69 1.94 -7.34
N ILE A 27 5.44 1.09 -8.02
CA ILE A 27 6.25 0.04 -7.42
C ILE A 27 7.70 0.53 -7.42
N GLN A 28 8.21 0.88 -6.25
CA GLN A 28 9.62 1.17 -6.06
C GLN A 28 10.32 -0.09 -5.57
N SER A 29 11.08 -0.69 -6.47
CA SER A 29 11.89 -1.88 -6.27
C SER A 29 13.33 -1.48 -6.02
N THR A 30 13.81 -1.74 -4.81
CA THR A 30 15.23 -1.61 -4.43
C THR A 30 15.77 -2.98 -4.05
N PHE A 31 17.09 -3.16 -4.02
CA PHE A 31 17.69 -4.43 -3.60
C PHE A 31 17.28 -4.89 -2.20
N ASN A 32 16.89 -3.97 -1.32
CA ASN A 32 16.63 -4.26 0.10
C ASN A 32 15.15 -4.21 0.48
N ASN A 33 14.29 -3.66 -0.40
CA ASN A 33 12.88 -3.45 -0.10
C ASN A 33 12.04 -3.20 -1.36
N THR A 34 10.77 -3.57 -1.29
CA THR A 34 9.74 -3.17 -2.25
C THR A 34 8.71 -2.29 -1.56
N ILE A 35 8.49 -1.11 -2.11
CA ILE A 35 7.50 -0.14 -1.65
C ILE A 35 6.45 -0.01 -2.74
N VAL A 36 5.19 -0.22 -2.38
CA VAL A 36 4.06 -0.14 -3.30
C VAL A 36 3.18 1.01 -2.84
N THR A 37 2.99 1.99 -3.70
CA THR A 37 2.16 3.17 -3.43
C THR A 37 1.14 3.29 -4.54
N ILE A 38 -0.14 3.39 -4.18
CA ILE A 38 -1.23 3.55 -5.12
C ILE A 38 -1.79 4.95 -4.96
N THR A 39 -1.89 5.64 -6.09
CA THR A 39 -2.26 7.05 -6.20
C THR A 39 -3.45 7.20 -7.13
N ASP A 40 -4.19 8.29 -6.97
CA ASP A 40 -5.14 8.76 -7.99
C ASP A 40 -4.38 9.44 -9.14
N LEU A 41 -5.06 9.71 -10.26
CA LEU A 41 -4.54 10.49 -11.38
C LEU A 41 -4.09 11.90 -10.96
N GLY A 42 -4.69 12.45 -9.89
CA GLY A 42 -4.28 13.73 -9.28
C GLY A 42 -3.02 13.65 -8.41
N GLY A 43 -2.42 12.47 -8.24
CA GLY A 43 -1.22 12.27 -7.41
C GLY A 43 -1.49 12.10 -5.91
N ASP A 44 -2.75 12.12 -5.48
CA ASP A 44 -3.12 11.84 -4.09
C ASP A 44 -2.92 10.36 -3.75
N VAL A 45 -2.22 10.06 -2.65
CA VAL A 45 -1.99 8.69 -2.19
C VAL A 45 -3.26 8.12 -1.57
N VAL A 46 -3.75 7.02 -2.16
CA VAL A 46 -4.94 6.30 -1.68
C VAL A 46 -4.55 5.19 -0.73
N SER A 47 -3.57 4.37 -1.12
CA SER A 47 -3.04 3.31 -0.28
C SER A 47 -1.54 3.14 -0.49
N TRP A 48 -0.87 2.60 0.50
CA TRP A 48 0.53 2.21 0.39
C TRP A 48 0.78 0.99 1.28
N SER A 49 1.76 0.19 0.87
CA SER A 49 2.25 -0.92 1.65
C SER A 49 3.71 -1.19 1.31
N THR A 50 4.40 -1.84 2.23
CA THR A 50 5.81 -2.21 2.07
C THR A 50 6.02 -3.60 2.64
N ALA A 51 7.12 -4.25 2.26
CA ALA A 51 7.52 -5.52 2.89
C ALA A 51 7.62 -5.38 4.41
N GLY A 52 8.10 -4.23 4.91
CA GLY A 52 8.19 -3.95 6.35
C GLY A 52 6.82 -3.86 7.04
N THR A 53 5.82 -3.28 6.39
CA THR A 53 4.44 -3.17 6.92
C THR A 53 3.81 -4.54 7.17
N ARG A 54 4.17 -5.54 6.37
CA ARG A 54 3.72 -6.93 6.51
C ARG A 54 4.55 -7.75 7.51
N GLY A 55 5.43 -7.12 8.28
CA GLY A 55 6.20 -7.75 9.34
C GLY A 55 7.53 -8.38 8.90
N PHE A 56 7.91 -8.25 7.61
CA PHE A 56 9.21 -8.72 7.17
C PHE A 56 10.33 -7.81 7.69
N LYS A 57 11.35 -8.42 8.30
CA LYS A 57 12.51 -7.74 8.88
C LYS A 57 13.82 -8.27 8.28
N GLY A 58 14.84 -7.42 8.25
CA GLY A 58 16.18 -7.76 7.75
C GLY A 58 16.18 -8.16 6.27
N SER A 59 16.97 -9.18 5.93
CA SER A 59 17.12 -9.75 4.58
C SER A 59 15.82 -10.33 4.00
N ARG A 60 14.83 -10.66 4.83
CA ARG A 60 13.53 -11.18 4.33
C ARG A 60 12.73 -10.14 3.55
N LYS A 61 13.04 -8.86 3.68
CA LYS A 61 12.37 -7.76 2.95
C LYS A 61 12.69 -7.72 1.45
N SER A 62 13.81 -8.28 1.03
CA SER A 62 14.21 -8.33 -0.39
C SER A 62 13.66 -9.56 -1.13
N THR A 63 12.95 -10.44 -0.43
CA THR A 63 12.41 -11.66 -1.02
C THR A 63 11.22 -11.37 -1.95
N PRO A 64 11.04 -12.14 -3.02
CA PRO A 64 9.91 -11.98 -3.94
C PRO A 64 8.56 -12.19 -3.24
N PHE A 65 8.51 -13.08 -2.25
CA PHE A 65 7.32 -13.34 -1.45
C PHE A 65 6.89 -12.12 -0.63
N ALA A 66 7.85 -11.40 -0.05
CA ALA A 66 7.55 -10.18 0.68
C ALA A 66 7.01 -9.07 -0.24
N ALA A 67 7.52 -8.98 -1.48
CA ALA A 67 7.03 -8.04 -2.48
C ALA A 67 5.59 -8.37 -2.92
N GLN A 68 5.28 -9.65 -3.12
CA GLN A 68 3.93 -10.12 -3.44
C GLN A 68 2.93 -9.73 -2.34
N LEU A 69 3.24 -10.07 -1.09
CA LEU A 69 2.37 -9.76 0.07
C LEU A 69 2.15 -8.27 0.29
N ALA A 70 3.15 -7.44 -0.03
CA ALA A 70 3.04 -5.99 0.04
C ALA A 70 2.14 -5.45 -1.09
N ALA A 71 2.29 -5.96 -2.31
CA ALA A 71 1.46 -5.59 -3.45
C ALA A 71 -0.01 -6.00 -3.24
N GLU A 72 -0.28 -7.22 -2.77
CA GLU A 72 -1.64 -7.69 -2.45
C GLU A 72 -2.32 -6.82 -1.38
N ASP A 73 -1.58 -6.42 -0.35
CA ASP A 73 -2.13 -5.57 0.72
C ASP A 73 -2.45 -4.15 0.23
N ALA A 74 -1.59 -3.57 -0.60
CA ALA A 74 -1.86 -2.28 -1.22
C ALA A 74 -3.06 -2.36 -2.18
N ALA A 75 -3.13 -3.43 -3.00
CA ALA A 75 -4.20 -3.67 -3.95
C ALA A 75 -5.55 -3.86 -3.25
N ARG A 76 -5.62 -4.67 -2.19
CA ARG A 76 -6.85 -4.87 -1.40
C ARG A 76 -7.35 -3.55 -0.80
N LYS A 77 -6.45 -2.72 -0.24
CA LYS A 77 -6.81 -1.39 0.27
C LYS A 77 -7.31 -0.45 -0.83
N ALA A 78 -6.78 -0.57 -2.05
CA ALA A 78 -7.24 0.21 -3.20
C ALA A 78 -8.61 -0.27 -3.72
N GLN A 79 -8.86 -1.58 -3.73
CA GLN A 79 -10.18 -2.14 -4.03
C GLN A 79 -11.23 -1.69 -3.01
N ASP A 80 -10.88 -1.69 -1.72
CA ASP A 80 -11.75 -1.16 -0.66
C ASP A 80 -12.09 0.33 -0.87
N ALA A 81 -11.21 1.08 -1.55
CA ALA A 81 -11.43 2.47 -1.93
C ALA A 81 -12.23 2.64 -3.24
N GLY A 82 -12.51 1.55 -3.97
CA GLY A 82 -13.31 1.54 -5.19
C GLY A 82 -12.51 1.62 -6.49
N MET A 83 -11.19 1.42 -6.46
CA MET A 83 -10.36 1.39 -7.67
C MET A 83 -10.64 0.15 -8.50
N LYS A 84 -10.86 0.36 -9.81
CA LYS A 84 -11.11 -0.69 -10.80
C LYS A 84 -9.98 -0.83 -11.81
N THR A 85 -9.40 0.29 -12.21
CA THR A 85 -8.36 0.32 -13.24
C THR A 85 -7.12 0.98 -12.69
N ILE A 86 -5.97 0.34 -12.81
CA ILE A 86 -4.71 0.87 -12.28
C ILE A 86 -3.63 0.73 -13.34
N ALA A 87 -2.90 1.82 -13.62
CA ALA A 87 -1.68 1.77 -14.41
C ALA A 87 -0.48 1.49 -13.49
N ILE A 88 0.40 0.56 -13.88
CA ILE A 88 1.53 0.17 -13.04
C ILE A 88 2.82 0.77 -13.56
N PHE A 89 3.52 1.54 -12.71
CA PHE A 89 4.86 2.02 -12.96
C PHE A 89 5.85 1.36 -12.02
N VAL A 90 6.82 0.65 -12.60
CA VAL A 90 7.88 0.02 -11.84
C VAL A 90 9.17 0.80 -11.99
N LYS A 91 9.82 1.09 -10.86
CA LYS A 91 11.12 1.74 -10.80
C LYS A 91 12.11 0.88 -10.03
N GLY A 92 13.31 0.75 -10.59
CA GLY A 92 14.48 0.17 -9.93
C GLY A 92 14.63 -1.36 -10.07
N PRO A 93 15.83 -1.88 -9.78
CA PRO A 93 16.15 -3.30 -9.85
C PRO A 93 15.82 -4.02 -8.53
N CYS A 94 15.06 -5.10 -8.60
CA CYS A 94 14.84 -6.02 -7.48
C CYS A 94 14.35 -7.38 -8.00
N ALA A 95 14.65 -8.45 -7.27
CA ALA A 95 14.11 -9.79 -7.53
C ALA A 95 12.58 -9.86 -7.36
N GLY A 96 11.99 -8.99 -6.54
CA GLY A 96 10.54 -8.97 -6.27
C GLY A 96 9.68 -8.20 -7.28
N ARG A 97 10.28 -7.64 -8.35
CA ARG A 97 9.57 -6.84 -9.36
C ARG A 97 8.42 -7.61 -10.03
N GLU A 98 8.72 -8.79 -10.56
CA GLU A 98 7.71 -9.59 -11.26
C GLU A 98 6.67 -10.16 -10.30
N SER A 99 7.08 -10.54 -9.10
CA SER A 99 6.17 -11.05 -8.06
C SER A 99 5.16 -9.99 -7.63
N ALA A 100 5.58 -8.72 -7.52
CA ALA A 100 4.67 -7.62 -7.26
C ALA A 100 3.69 -7.38 -8.42
N LEU A 101 4.15 -7.48 -9.68
CA LEU A 101 3.27 -7.36 -10.85
C LEU A 101 2.24 -8.48 -10.92
N ARG A 102 2.64 -9.73 -10.67
CA ARG A 102 1.72 -10.88 -10.62
C ARG A 102 0.70 -10.77 -9.50
N ALA A 103 1.07 -10.23 -8.34
CA ALA A 103 0.13 -9.97 -7.25
C ALA A 103 -1.04 -9.06 -7.68
N PHE A 104 -0.79 -8.04 -8.51
CA PHE A 104 -1.85 -7.17 -9.03
C PHE A 104 -2.78 -7.86 -10.03
N GLN A 105 -2.35 -8.94 -10.68
CA GLN A 105 -3.23 -9.73 -11.56
C GLN A 105 -4.14 -10.67 -10.78
N ASN A 106 -3.71 -11.10 -9.58
CA ASN A 106 -4.44 -12.06 -8.76
C ASN A 106 -5.46 -11.41 -7.80
N VAL A 107 -5.53 -10.08 -7.77
CA VAL A 107 -6.39 -9.29 -6.87
C VAL A 107 -7.37 -8.50 -7.69
#